data_AF-A0A3N9Q4V1-F1
#
_entry.id   AF-A0A3N9Q4V1-F1
#
_cell.length_a   1.000
_cell.length_b   1.000
_cell.length_c   1.000
_cell.angle_alpha   90.00
_cell.angle_beta   90.00
_cell.angle_gamma   90.00
#
_symmetry.space_group_name_H-M   'P 1'
#
loop_
_entity.id
_entity.type
_entity.pdbx_description
1 polymer ?
#
loop_
_entity_poly.entity_id
_entity_poly.type
_entity_poly.pdbx_seq_one_letter_code
_entity_poly.pdbx_strand_id
1 'polypeptide(L)'
;MIYAVLALALFLMILAGIIASANSRLLRGRERHPAAKPGAVAYSVVGASVCPDNLTEPVPLFRIWSGYETAVEGGTGNEAGEMHSLVRTAVGKGEMTLEHAIDWMLRRMADLAAGGSLLYKSYVENTVHEDERTAILELEQSAEEGARA
;
A
#
# COMPACT_ATOMS: atom_id res chain seq x y z
N MET A 1 -44.12 -23.03 11.77
CA MET A 1 -43.06 -22.60 12.71
C MET A 1 -41.76 -23.37 12.52
N ILE A 2 -41.76 -24.70 12.44
CA ILE A 2 -40.55 -25.53 12.25
C ILE A 2 -39.74 -25.14 11.00
N TYR A 3 -40.39 -24.87 9.86
CA TYR A 3 -39.70 -24.46 8.63
C TYR A 3 -38.95 -23.13 8.74
N ALA A 4 -39.46 -22.18 9.53
CA ALA A 4 -38.79 -20.89 9.75
C ALA A 4 -37.53 -21.06 10.61
N VAL A 5 -37.57 -21.95 11.60
CA VAL A 5 -36.40 -22.28 12.44
C VAL A 5 -35.33 -23.00 11.62
N LEU A 6 -35.73 -23.92 10.72
CA LEU A 6 -34.80 -24.63 9.84
C LEU A 6 -34.11 -23.68 8.85
N ALA A 7 -34.86 -22.75 8.25
CA ALA A 7 -34.32 -21.76 7.33
C ALA A 7 -33.32 -20.81 8.04
N LEU A 8 -33.65 -20.39 9.27
CA LEU A 8 -32.76 -19.55 10.08
C LEU A 8 -31.46 -20.29 10.45
N ALA A 9 -31.56 -21.56 10.84
CA ALA A 9 -30.39 -22.37 11.16
C ALA A 9 -29.45 -22.57 9.96
N LEU A 10 -30.02 -22.83 8.77
CA LEU A 10 -29.24 -22.94 7.53
C LEU A 10 -28.56 -21.62 7.15
N PHE A 11 -29.28 -20.50 7.29
CA PHE A 11 -28.72 -19.17 7.03
C PHE A 11 -27.53 -18.86 7.94
N LEU A 12 -27.65 -19.15 9.23
CA LEU A 12 -26.57 -18.95 10.20
C LEU A 12 -25.35 -19.84 9.92
N MET A 13 -25.56 -21.08 9.48
CA MET A 13 -24.48 -22.00 9.10
C MET A 13 -23.71 -21.53 7.86
N ILE A 14 -24.42 -21.03 6.85
CA ILE A 14 -23.80 -20.47 5.64
C ILE A 14 -23.00 -19.22 6.01
N LEU A 15 -23.56 -18.33 6.83
CA LEU A 15 -22.89 -17.11 7.27
C LEU A 15 -21.61 -17.42 8.08
N ALA A 16 -21.66 -18.40 8.98
CA ALA A 16 -20.50 -18.87 9.73
C ALA A 16 -19.43 -19.49 8.80
N GLY A 17 -19.83 -20.22 7.77
CA GLY A 17 -18.93 -20.77 6.76
C GLY A 17 -18.22 -19.69 5.95
N ILE A 18 -18.93 -18.61 5.57
CA ILE A 18 -18.35 -17.47 4.85
C ILE A 18 -17.31 -16.77 5.73
N ILE A 19 -17.64 -16.45 6.99
CA ILE A 19 -16.73 -15.79 7.93
C ILE A 19 -15.49 -16.66 8.21
N ALA A 20 -15.67 -17.98 8.39
CA ALA A 20 -14.56 -18.91 8.62
C ALA A 20 -13.64 -19.04 7.39
N SER A 21 -14.19 -18.94 6.16
CA SER A 21 -13.41 -18.98 4.93
C SER A 21 -12.56 -17.72 4.73
N ALA A 22 -13.09 -16.55 5.13
CA ALA A 22 -12.34 -15.29 5.14
C ALA A 22 -11.17 -15.34 6.13
N ASN A 23 -11.39 -15.85 7.34
CA ASN A 23 -10.33 -16.01 8.33
C ASN A 23 -9.28 -17.08 7.95
N SER A 24 -9.68 -18.12 7.23
CA SER A 24 -8.75 -19.17 6.78
C SER A 24 -7.80 -18.69 5.68
N ARG A 25 -8.20 -17.71 4.86
CA ARG A 25 -7.30 -17.04 3.92
C ARG A 25 -6.24 -16.22 4.64
N LEU A 26 -6.61 -15.51 5.72
CA LEU A 26 -5.68 -14.75 6.56
C LEU A 26 -4.66 -15.65 7.29
N LEU A 27 -5.02 -16.90 7.61
CA LEU A 27 -4.14 -17.84 8.32
C LEU A 27 -3.21 -18.64 7.38
N ARG A 28 -3.63 -18.94 6.14
CA ARG A 28 -2.83 -19.74 5.19
C ARG A 28 -1.60 -19.01 4.61
N GLY A 29 -1.58 -17.67 4.65
CA GLY A 29 -0.40 -16.88 4.27
C GLY A 29 0.77 -16.98 5.27
N ARG A 30 0.57 -17.58 6.45
CA ARG A 30 1.50 -17.46 7.59
C ARG A 30 2.65 -18.48 7.62
N GLU A 31 2.65 -19.50 6.75
CA GLU A 31 3.54 -20.67 6.93
C GLU A 31 4.72 -20.82 5.95
N ARG A 32 4.94 -19.90 4.99
CA ARG A 32 6.04 -20.07 4.02
C ARG A 32 6.87 -18.81 3.79
N HIS A 33 7.80 -18.57 4.71
CA HIS A 33 9.17 -18.03 4.53
C HIS A 33 9.58 -17.11 5.69
N PRO A 34 10.90 -17.05 6.02
CA PRO A 34 11.44 -16.10 6.99
C PRO A 34 11.55 -14.71 6.34
N ALA A 35 10.42 -14.15 5.93
CA ALA A 35 10.28 -12.76 5.52
C ALA A 35 9.34 -12.07 6.52
N ALA A 36 9.56 -10.76 6.70
CA ALA A 36 9.04 -9.94 7.81
C ALA A 36 7.64 -10.38 8.28
N LYS A 37 7.54 -10.89 9.51
CA LYS A 37 6.26 -11.28 10.12
C LYS A 37 5.28 -10.11 10.02
N PRO A 38 3.95 -10.34 9.84
CA PRO A 38 2.97 -9.27 9.99
C PRO A 38 3.17 -8.58 11.35
N GLY A 39 3.40 -7.25 11.31
CA GLY A 39 3.83 -6.44 12.46
C GLY A 39 5.32 -6.07 12.48
N ALA A 40 6.11 -6.54 11.51
CA ALA A 40 7.51 -6.16 11.38
C ALA A 40 7.66 -4.79 10.73
N VAL A 41 8.52 -3.97 11.33
CA VAL A 41 8.83 -2.62 10.85
C VAL A 41 9.84 -2.75 9.70
N ALA A 42 9.35 -2.69 8.46
CA ALA A 42 10.15 -2.95 7.26
C ALA A 42 9.83 -1.98 6.10
N TYR A 43 9.00 -0.99 6.36
CA TYR A 43 8.54 -0.01 5.39
C TYR A 43 8.88 1.38 5.88
N SER A 44 9.15 2.28 4.96
CA SER A 44 9.35 3.70 5.24
C SER A 44 8.79 4.52 4.09
N VAL A 45 8.42 5.77 4.38
CA VAL A 45 8.09 6.74 3.34
C VAL A 45 9.19 7.79 3.33
N VAL A 46 9.82 7.96 2.17
CA VAL A 46 10.95 8.87 2.00
C VAL A 46 10.62 9.99 1.03
N GLY A 47 11.12 11.19 1.32
CA GLY A 47 10.98 12.37 0.47
C GLY A 47 11.92 12.39 -0.75
N ALA A 48 11.69 13.38 -1.62
CA ALA A 48 12.25 13.61 -2.96
C ALA A 48 13.75 13.31 -3.22
N SER A 49 14.62 13.27 -2.21
CA SER A 49 16.07 13.13 -2.43
C SER A 49 16.63 11.71 -2.24
N VAL A 50 15.84 10.73 -1.80
CA VAL A 50 16.42 9.54 -1.13
C VAL A 50 16.26 8.21 -1.88
N CYS A 51 15.47 8.12 -2.95
CA CYS A 51 15.25 6.82 -3.61
C CYS A 51 15.37 6.84 -5.13
N PRO A 52 16.60 6.75 -5.69
CA PRO A 52 16.76 6.38 -7.08
C PRO A 52 16.10 5.02 -7.37
N ASP A 53 15.40 4.93 -8.50
CA ASP A 53 14.59 3.77 -8.92
C ASP A 53 15.40 2.46 -9.07
N ASN A 54 16.73 2.54 -9.00
CA ASN A 54 17.67 1.44 -9.27
C ASN A 54 18.39 0.91 -8.01
N LEU A 55 17.96 1.27 -6.80
CA LEU A 55 18.60 0.78 -5.58
C LEU A 55 18.16 -0.65 -5.24
N THR A 56 19.12 -1.49 -4.86
CA THR A 56 18.87 -2.83 -4.31
C THR A 56 18.20 -2.75 -2.93
N GLU A 57 18.54 -1.71 -2.15
CA GLU A 57 17.84 -1.29 -0.93
C GLU A 57 18.02 0.23 -0.74
N PRO A 58 17.00 0.99 -0.29
CA PRO A 58 15.62 0.56 -0.08
C PRO A 58 14.88 0.33 -1.41
N VAL A 59 14.01 -0.68 -1.45
CA VAL A 59 13.29 -1.11 -2.66
C VAL A 59 12.02 -0.27 -2.83
N PRO A 60 11.85 0.47 -3.94
CA PRO A 60 10.64 1.28 -4.15
C PRO A 60 9.42 0.39 -4.46
N LEU A 61 8.28 0.72 -3.84
CA LEU A 61 7.01 0.03 -4.04
C LEU A 61 5.94 0.94 -4.66
N PHE A 62 5.87 2.20 -4.22
CA PHE A 62 4.90 3.17 -4.72
C PHE A 62 5.41 4.58 -4.53
N ARG A 63 5.02 5.50 -5.40
CA ARG A 63 5.46 6.89 -5.37
C ARG A 63 4.33 7.83 -5.75
N ILE A 64 4.23 8.96 -5.06
CA ILE A 64 3.27 10.03 -5.30
C ILE A 64 3.99 11.37 -5.35
N TRP A 65 3.52 12.29 -6.18
CA TRP A 65 4.04 13.65 -6.23
C TRP A 65 2.99 14.65 -6.71
N SER A 66 3.20 15.93 -6.38
CA SER A 66 2.42 17.04 -6.97
C SER A 66 3.06 17.54 -8.27
N GLY A 67 2.24 17.77 -9.29
CA GLY A 67 2.68 18.30 -10.58
C GLY A 67 2.75 19.84 -10.60
N TYR A 68 3.98 20.38 -10.63
CA TYR A 68 4.43 21.27 -11.71
C TYR A 68 5.77 20.71 -12.18
N GLU A 69 5.83 20.31 -13.45
CA GLU A 69 7.01 19.71 -14.06
C GLU A 69 8.11 20.75 -14.23
N THR A 70 9.11 20.75 -13.35
CA THR A 70 10.47 21.10 -13.73
C THR A 70 11.42 20.03 -13.21
N ALA A 71 11.45 18.91 -13.93
CA ALA A 71 12.60 18.04 -13.96
C ALA A 71 13.78 18.84 -14.56
N VAL A 72 14.50 19.59 -13.71
CA VAL A 72 15.83 20.06 -14.05
C VAL A 72 16.81 19.13 -13.37
N GLU A 73 17.28 18.15 -14.14
CA GLU A 73 18.56 17.50 -13.87
C GLU A 73 19.62 18.60 -13.63
N GLY A 74 20.02 18.79 -12.37
CA GLY A 74 21.13 19.68 -11.99
C GLY A 74 20.78 21.08 -11.47
N GLY A 75 19.55 21.36 -11.05
CA GLY A 75 19.17 22.67 -10.50
C GLY A 75 19.10 22.71 -8.96
N THR A 76 20.04 23.39 -8.30
CA THR A 76 19.87 23.89 -6.93
C THR A 76 18.79 24.99 -6.92
N GLY A 77 17.51 24.63 -6.83
CA GLY A 77 16.39 25.56 -6.91
C GLY A 77 15.15 25.00 -6.22
N ASN A 78 14.64 25.75 -5.26
CA ASN A 78 13.83 25.29 -4.13
C ASN A 78 12.31 25.28 -4.42
N GLU A 79 11.87 24.69 -5.55
CA GLU A 79 10.44 24.49 -5.87
C GLU A 79 10.19 23.11 -6.51
N ALA A 80 10.86 22.08 -6.00
CA ALA A 80 10.52 20.70 -6.35
C ALA A 80 9.17 20.35 -5.73
N GLY A 81 8.18 19.98 -6.56
CA GLY A 81 6.90 19.47 -6.10
C GLY A 81 7.07 18.41 -5.01
N GLU A 82 6.17 18.41 -4.03
CA GLU A 82 6.28 17.51 -2.89
C GLU A 82 6.12 16.05 -3.37
N MET A 83 7.18 15.26 -3.20
CA MET A 83 7.32 13.90 -3.70
C MET A 83 7.62 12.94 -2.55
N HIS A 84 6.86 11.85 -2.49
CA HIS A 84 6.94 10.83 -1.46
C HIS A 84 7.00 9.44 -2.08
N SER A 85 7.92 8.61 -1.61
CA SER A 85 8.09 7.23 -2.07
C SER A 85 7.95 6.26 -0.90
N LEU A 86 7.01 5.33 -1.03
CA LEU A 86 6.92 4.14 -0.20
C LEU A 86 8.00 3.16 -0.61
N VAL A 87 8.84 2.79 0.35
CA VAL A 87 9.96 1.87 0.14
C VAL A 87 9.93 0.74 1.16
N ARG A 88 10.35 -0.44 0.73
CA ARG A 88 10.64 -1.58 1.60
C ARG A 88 12.14 -1.63 1.92
N THR A 89 12.45 -1.77 3.20
CA THR A 89 13.81 -1.93 3.72
C THR A 89 14.01 -3.34 4.25
N ALA A 90 15.24 -3.67 4.64
CA ALA A 90 15.47 -4.83 5.48
C ALA A 90 14.62 -4.75 6.77
N VAL A 91 14.19 -5.91 7.26
CA VAL A 91 13.35 -6.03 8.45
C VAL A 91 14.02 -5.39 9.67
N GLY A 92 13.31 -4.51 10.37
CA GLY A 92 13.81 -3.76 11.52
C GLY A 92 14.58 -2.49 11.17
N LYS A 93 14.81 -2.21 9.88
CA LYS A 93 15.36 -0.92 9.40
C LYS A 93 14.29 0.04 8.88
N GLY A 94 13.04 -0.42 8.79
CA GLY A 94 11.93 0.43 8.41
C GLY A 94 11.50 1.31 9.58
N GLU A 95 10.64 2.28 9.29
CA GLU A 95 10.02 3.15 10.30
C GLU A 95 8.61 2.68 10.67
N MET A 96 7.96 1.92 9.77
CA MET A 96 6.57 1.51 9.92
C MET A 96 6.28 0.10 9.38
N THR A 97 5.10 -0.40 9.75
CA THR A 97 4.49 -1.60 9.17
C THR A 97 3.88 -1.25 7.81
N LEU A 98 3.57 -2.27 6.99
CA LEU A 98 2.90 -2.06 5.70
C LEU A 98 1.59 -1.27 5.88
N GLU A 99 0.72 -1.70 6.79
CA GLU A 99 -0.58 -1.07 7.05
C GLU A 99 -0.47 0.43 7.36
N HIS A 100 0.45 0.82 8.25
CA HIS A 100 0.68 2.23 8.56
C HIS A 100 1.23 3.01 7.36
N ALA A 101 2.07 2.37 6.54
CA ALA A 101 2.61 2.98 5.33
C ALA A 101 1.51 3.23 4.29
N ILE A 102 0.58 2.27 4.13
CA ILE A 102 -0.58 2.42 3.26
C ILE A 102 -1.50 3.55 3.75
N ASP A 103 -1.85 3.58 5.04
CA ASP A 103 -2.68 4.64 5.62
C ASP A 103 -2.04 6.03 5.43
N TRP A 104 -0.73 6.13 5.64
CA TRP A 104 0.02 7.36 5.38
C TRP A 104 -0.10 7.79 3.91
N MET A 105 0.13 6.86 2.97
CA MET A 105 0.06 7.15 1.54
C MET A 105 -1.34 7.57 1.10
N LEU A 106 -2.39 6.90 1.57
CA LEU A 106 -3.78 7.24 1.28
C LEU A 106 -4.15 8.66 1.74
N ARG A 107 -3.79 9.02 2.98
CA ARG A 107 -4.01 10.38 3.51
C ARG A 107 -3.26 11.41 2.67
N ARG A 108 -2.01 11.13 2.35
CA ARG A 108 -1.19 12.04 1.55
C ARG A 108 -1.72 12.20 0.13
N MET A 109 -2.22 11.14 -0.48
CA MET A 109 -2.89 11.21 -1.78
C MET A 109 -4.15 12.06 -1.73
N ALA A 110 -4.96 11.93 -0.67
CA ALA A 110 -6.15 12.77 -0.49
C ALA A 110 -5.78 14.26 -0.38
N ASP A 111 -4.72 14.60 0.37
CA ASP A 111 -4.22 15.98 0.47
C ASP A 111 -3.74 16.52 -0.89
N LEU A 112 -3.00 15.70 -1.66
CA LEU A 112 -2.49 16.07 -2.98
C LEU A 112 -3.61 16.18 -4.04
N ALA A 113 -4.60 15.29 -3.99
CA ALA A 113 -5.76 15.30 -4.88
C ALA A 113 -6.62 16.55 -4.64
N ALA A 114 -6.81 16.97 -3.38
CA ALA A 114 -7.48 18.23 -3.05
C ALA A 114 -6.73 19.47 -3.61
N GLY A 115 -5.41 19.36 -3.79
CA GLY A 115 -4.57 20.36 -4.46
C GLY A 115 -4.63 20.33 -6.00
N GLY A 116 -5.31 19.35 -6.60
CA GLY A 116 -5.58 19.28 -8.04
C GLY A 116 -4.43 18.78 -8.93
N SER A 117 -3.36 18.21 -8.38
CA SER A 117 -2.22 17.75 -9.18
C SER A 117 -1.54 16.47 -8.67
N LEU A 118 -2.32 15.44 -8.33
CA LEU A 118 -1.78 14.14 -7.93
C LEU A 118 -1.24 13.36 -9.13
N LEU A 119 0.06 13.04 -9.09
CA LEU A 119 0.71 12.10 -9.99
C LEU A 119 1.27 10.92 -9.16
N TYR A 120 1.31 9.73 -9.75
CA TYR A 120 1.79 8.54 -9.07
C TYR A 120 2.53 7.56 -9.99
N LYS A 121 3.30 6.65 -9.39
CA LYS A 121 3.98 5.52 -10.04
C LYS A 121 3.99 4.33 -9.10
N SER A 122 3.47 3.19 -9.57
CA SER A 122 3.53 1.91 -8.87
C SER A 122 4.72 1.07 -9.36
N TYR A 123 5.27 0.26 -8.46
CA TYR A 123 6.33 -0.71 -8.75
C TYR A 123 5.87 -2.10 -8.30
N VAL A 124 4.78 -2.59 -8.89
CA VAL A 124 4.14 -3.86 -8.52
C VAL A 124 5.11 -5.04 -8.69
N GLU A 125 6.02 -4.96 -9.66
CA GLU A 125 7.08 -5.92 -9.93
C GLU A 125 8.09 -6.06 -8.78
N ASN A 126 8.21 -5.06 -7.91
CA ASN A 126 9.12 -5.07 -6.76
C ASN A 126 8.49 -5.71 -5.52
N THR A 127 7.23 -6.13 -5.62
CA THR A 127 6.50 -6.75 -4.50
C THR A 127 6.95 -8.21 -4.30
N VAL A 128 7.08 -8.60 -3.03
CA VAL A 128 7.59 -9.93 -2.64
C VAL A 128 6.45 -10.86 -2.22
N HIS A 129 5.36 -10.30 -1.69
CA HIS A 129 4.25 -11.07 -1.13
C HIS A 129 2.91 -10.65 -1.73
N GLU A 130 1.94 -11.57 -1.70
CA GLU A 130 0.59 -11.31 -2.20
C GLU A 130 -0.11 -10.19 -1.42
N ASP A 131 0.12 -10.09 -0.11
CA ASP A 131 -0.44 -9.01 0.72
C ASP A 131 0.15 -7.64 0.33
N GLU A 132 1.46 -7.56 0.12
CA GLU A 132 2.14 -6.35 -0.34
C GLU A 132 1.65 -5.96 -1.73
N ARG A 133 1.56 -6.93 -2.64
CA ARG A 133 1.03 -6.72 -3.98
C ARG A 133 -0.39 -6.19 -3.97
N THR A 134 -1.27 -6.80 -3.18
CA THR A 134 -2.66 -6.36 -3.01
C THR A 134 -2.71 -4.91 -2.52
N ALA A 135 -1.92 -4.58 -1.50
CA ALA A 135 -1.86 -3.25 -0.93
C ALA A 135 -1.35 -2.19 -1.93
N ILE A 136 -0.35 -2.52 -2.75
CA ILE A 136 0.14 -1.60 -3.80
C ILE A 136 -0.91 -1.40 -4.90
N LEU A 137 -1.65 -2.44 -5.28
CA LEU A 137 -2.75 -2.34 -6.24
C LEU A 137 -3.92 -1.49 -5.70
N GLU A 138 -4.23 -1.58 -4.41
CA GLU A 138 -5.22 -0.72 -3.76
C GLU A 138 -4.81 0.76 -3.76
N LEU A 139 -3.51 1.04 -3.52
CA LEU A 139 -2.97 2.39 -3.65
C LEU A 139 -3.06 2.92 -5.08
N GLU A 140 -2.74 2.08 -6.06
CA GLU A 140 -2.85 2.41 -7.48
C GLU A 140 -4.28 2.78 -7.87
N GLN A 141 -5.26 1.96 -7.47
CA GLN A 141 -6.67 2.26 -7.70
C GLN A 141 -7.09 3.57 -7.04
N SER A 142 -6.69 3.78 -5.79
CA SER A 142 -7.03 5.01 -5.04
C SER A 142 -6.41 6.26 -5.70
N ALA A 143 -5.19 6.14 -6.22
CA ALA A 143 -4.52 7.22 -6.92
C ALA A 143 -5.19 7.54 -8.27
N GLU A 144 -5.64 6.52 -9.02
CA GLU A 144 -6.41 6.73 -10.26
C GLU A 144 -7.73 7.45 -10.00
N GLU A 145 -8.44 7.07 -8.94
CA GLU A 145 -9.70 7.72 -8.56
C GLU A 145 -9.45 9.18 -8.15
N GLY A 146 -8.42 9.44 -7.34
CA GLY A 146 -8.04 10.79 -6.91
C GLY A 146 -7.48 11.68 -8.02
N ALA A 147 -6.82 11.12 -9.03
CA ALA A 147 -6.30 11.87 -10.17
C ALA A 147 -7.37 12.24 -11.21
N ARG A 148 -8.55 11.59 -11.17
CA ARG A 148 -9.69 11.86 -12.07
C ARG A 148 -10.74 12.82 -11.47
N ALA A 149 -10.64 13.12 -10.17
CA ALA A 149 -11.58 13.97 -9.44
C ALA A 149 -11.25 15.47 -9.60
#